data_AF-A0A396QJ04-F1
#
_entry.id   AF-A0A396QJ04-F1
#
_cell.length_a   1.000
_cell.length_b   1.000
_cell.length_c   1.000
_cell.angle_alpha   90.00
_cell.angle_beta   90.00
_cell.angle_gamma   90.00
#
_symmetry.space_group_name_H-M   'P 1'
#
loop_
_entity.id
_entity.type
_entity.pdbx_description
1 polymer ?
#
loop_
_entity_poly.entity_id
_entity_poly.type
_entity_poly.pdbx_seq_one_letter_code
_entity_poly.pdbx_strand_id
1 'polypeptide(L)'
;MWRRSDELWHGSGRKFHRSGTGQRVEQPLGRPGNQGINGYIWALIAADSGNYEEPEDAEWTREKLITAILSRQLADGGFGLILTDDADVDLTSMALTALAPYSGSEEAYTYESQVTGETVTKTVAQAAEEAFACNAALMQKDGTMITRDASTSESTSWAMMALAAWGRDPGTDEQFQVNGKTLLDGLKEFQLEDGGIRHSLDDADGMDGGNMAGYQAAYSLEAVYRLKAGQCGVFDLSDAPDVTDEEIQAAGEALPELTEDGEAASGDGFSPVLIAGCAAGAVVLAAAVFLALVLREKKKKKTVSETKEPEKPYDDDDEDDDW
;
A
#
# COMPACT_ATOMS: atom_id res chain seq x y z
N MET A 1 -5.74 31.58 0.14
CA MET A 1 -5.53 32.56 1.23
C MET A 1 -6.10 31.96 2.53
N TRP A 2 -5.33 31.12 3.22
CA TRP A 2 -5.81 30.42 4.41
C TRP A 2 -5.69 31.34 5.64
N ARG A 3 -6.83 31.79 6.17
CA ARG A 3 -6.92 32.39 7.51
C ARG A 3 -7.45 31.34 8.49
N ARG A 4 -6.82 31.33 9.66
CA ARG A 4 -7.13 30.56 10.87
C ARG A 4 -8.62 30.48 11.18
N SER A 5 -9.08 29.30 11.53
CA SER A 5 -10.30 29.08 12.32
C SER A 5 -9.94 28.25 13.55
N ASP A 6 -9.22 28.87 14.48
CA ASP A 6 -9.16 28.44 15.87
C ASP A 6 -10.39 29.00 16.58
N GLU A 7 -11.49 28.25 16.61
CA GLU A 7 -12.61 28.41 17.55
C GLU A 7 -13.74 27.50 17.08
N LEU A 8 -13.93 26.35 17.76
CA LEU A 8 -15.22 25.66 17.99
C LEU A 8 -14.97 24.22 18.46
N TRP A 9 -14.44 24.05 19.68
CA TRP A 9 -14.64 22.82 20.45
C TRP A 9 -14.73 23.14 21.95
N HIS A 10 -15.95 23.48 22.39
CA HIS A 10 -16.32 23.49 23.80
C HIS A 10 -17.54 22.59 24.02
N GLY A 11 -17.38 21.63 24.94
CA GLY A 11 -18.41 20.67 25.40
C GLY A 11 -18.09 19.25 24.91
N SER A 12 -17.94 18.20 25.71
CA SER A 12 -18.33 17.95 27.10
C SER A 12 -17.31 17.02 27.77
N GLY A 13 -16.84 17.39 28.96
CA GLY A 13 -15.83 16.65 29.70
C GLY A 13 -16.33 15.31 30.25
N ARG A 14 -15.60 14.24 29.94
CA ARG A 14 -15.50 13.06 30.82
C ARG A 14 -14.12 13.06 31.46
N LYS A 15 -14.09 13.36 32.77
CA LYS A 15 -12.90 13.29 33.62
C LYS A 15 -12.45 11.84 33.73
N PHE A 16 -11.38 11.45 33.04
CA PHE A 16 -10.65 10.23 33.37
C PHE A 16 -9.68 10.51 34.52
N HIS A 17 -9.80 9.71 35.58
CA HIS A 17 -8.95 9.77 36.77
C HIS A 17 -7.48 9.55 36.40
N ARG A 18 -6.62 10.43 36.95
CA ARG A 18 -5.17 10.39 36.80
C ARG A 18 -4.59 9.54 37.92
N SER A 19 -3.90 8.45 37.58
CA SER A 19 -2.92 7.82 38.47
C SER A 19 -1.69 7.44 37.65
N GLY A 20 -0.52 7.88 38.09
CA GLY A 20 0.76 7.42 37.57
C GLY A 20 1.50 8.46 36.74
N THR A 21 2.62 8.91 37.28
CA THR A 21 3.68 9.65 36.61
C THR A 21 4.28 8.82 35.47
N GLY A 22 3.71 8.94 34.29
CA GLY A 22 4.37 8.59 33.03
C GLY A 22 4.29 9.81 32.13
N GLN A 23 5.43 10.39 31.76
CA GLN A 23 5.47 11.27 30.60
C GLN A 23 4.95 10.44 29.43
N ARG A 24 3.73 10.74 28.98
CA ARG A 24 3.24 10.29 27.69
C ARG A 24 4.14 11.00 26.69
N VAL A 25 5.12 10.30 26.12
CA VAL A 25 5.74 10.74 24.88
C VAL A 25 4.59 10.77 23.88
N GLU A 26 4.09 11.96 23.59
CA GLU A 26 3.24 12.17 22.42
C GLU A 26 4.12 11.80 21.23
N GLN A 27 3.99 10.57 20.74
CA GLN A 27 4.52 10.24 19.42
C GLN A 27 3.74 11.13 18.45
N PRO A 28 4.41 11.97 17.64
CA PRO A 28 3.70 12.81 16.70
C PRO A 28 2.88 11.90 15.79
N LEU A 29 1.55 12.09 15.77
CA LEU A 29 0.73 11.60 14.66
C LEU A 29 1.31 12.26 13.40
N GLY A 30 2.02 11.51 12.56
CA GLY A 30 2.56 12.09 11.31
C GLY A 30 3.87 11.53 10.76
N ARG A 31 4.47 10.48 11.34
CA ARG A 31 5.67 9.85 10.74
C ARG A 31 5.29 8.81 9.68
N PRO A 32 5.54 9.06 8.37
CA PRO A 32 5.12 8.12 7.32
C PRO A 32 5.76 6.74 7.48
N GLY A 33 7.01 6.68 7.95
CA GLY A 33 7.73 5.41 8.18
C GLY A 33 7.11 4.45 9.20
N ASN A 34 6.11 4.88 9.98
CA ASN A 34 5.37 3.98 10.87
C ASN A 34 4.61 2.88 10.13
N GLN A 35 4.33 3.08 8.83
CA GLN A 35 3.73 2.08 7.94
C GLN A 35 4.78 1.38 7.05
N GLY A 36 6.06 1.41 7.44
CA GLY A 36 7.14 0.95 6.57
C GLY A 36 7.30 1.86 5.36
N ILE A 37 7.76 1.30 4.23
CA ILE A 37 7.96 2.09 3.01
C ILE A 37 6.65 2.65 2.45
N ASN A 38 5.54 1.94 2.65
CA ASN A 38 4.22 2.31 2.13
C ASN A 38 3.80 3.73 2.55
N GLY A 39 4.11 4.14 3.78
CA GLY A 39 3.77 5.49 4.22
C GLY A 39 4.57 6.57 3.49
N TYR A 40 5.86 6.34 3.21
CA TYR A 40 6.67 7.27 2.42
C TYR A 40 6.17 7.37 0.98
N ILE A 41 5.82 6.24 0.38
CA ILE A 41 5.27 6.16 -0.98
C ILE A 41 3.99 6.99 -1.09
N TRP A 42 2.99 6.72 -0.24
CA TRP A 42 1.73 7.46 -0.28
C TRP A 42 1.90 8.95 0.09
N ALA A 43 2.82 9.28 0.99
CA ALA A 43 3.11 10.67 1.31
C ALA A 43 3.69 11.43 0.11
N LEU A 44 4.59 10.80 -0.67
CA LEU A 44 5.15 11.40 -1.88
C LEU A 44 4.09 11.53 -2.97
N ILE A 45 3.32 10.47 -3.23
CA ILE A 45 2.19 10.51 -4.16
C ILE A 45 1.21 11.63 -3.80
N ALA A 46 0.86 11.77 -2.51
CA ALA A 46 -0.06 12.82 -2.08
C ALA A 46 0.52 14.23 -2.21
N ALA A 47 1.82 14.40 -1.99
CA ALA A 47 2.49 15.68 -2.21
C ALA A 47 2.54 16.05 -3.70
N ASP A 48 2.70 15.06 -4.57
CA ASP A 48 2.85 15.23 -6.03
C ASP A 48 1.54 15.10 -6.81
N SER A 49 0.42 14.81 -6.14
CA SER A 49 -0.87 14.63 -6.82
C SER A 49 -1.44 15.91 -7.42
N GLY A 50 -0.85 17.06 -7.12
CA GLY A 50 -1.18 18.32 -7.75
C GLY A 50 -0.03 19.31 -7.56
N ASN A 51 -0.24 20.54 -8.02
CA ASN A 51 0.77 21.61 -7.96
C ASN A 51 0.84 22.27 -6.56
N TYR A 52 0.96 21.45 -5.51
CA TYR A 52 1.02 21.94 -4.13
C TYR A 52 2.42 22.43 -3.78
N GLU A 53 2.50 23.70 -3.36
CA GLU A 53 3.73 24.26 -2.80
C GLU A 53 4.10 23.54 -1.50
N GLU A 54 5.39 23.25 -1.33
CA GLU A 54 5.92 22.70 -0.09
C GLU A 54 6.01 23.81 0.97
N PRO A 55 5.39 23.66 2.15
CA PRO A 55 5.52 24.63 3.24
C PRO A 55 6.98 24.75 3.73
N GLU A 56 7.42 25.97 4.06
CA GLU A 56 8.80 26.22 4.53
C GLU A 56 9.15 25.43 5.82
N ASP A 57 8.15 25.12 6.66
CA ASP A 57 8.29 24.38 7.91
C ASP A 57 7.89 22.90 7.80
N ALA A 58 7.79 22.36 6.58
CA ALA A 58 7.44 20.96 6.35
C ALA A 58 8.43 20.00 7.03
N GLU A 59 7.93 19.18 7.96
CA GLU A 59 8.73 18.12 8.59
C GLU A 59 9.19 17.09 7.53
N TRP A 60 8.30 16.74 6.61
CA TRP A 60 8.51 15.82 5.50
C TRP A 60 8.45 16.57 4.18
N THR A 61 9.62 16.85 3.62
CA THR A 61 9.81 17.43 2.29
C THR A 61 9.86 16.33 1.23
N ARG A 62 9.64 16.67 -0.04
CA ARG A 62 9.81 15.76 -1.18
C ARG A 62 11.19 15.11 -1.18
N GLU A 63 12.25 15.90 -0.98
CA GLU A 63 13.63 15.42 -0.88
C GLU A 63 13.78 14.36 0.23
N LYS A 64 13.20 14.60 1.43
CA LYS A 64 13.24 13.64 2.54
C LYS A 64 12.45 12.36 2.22
N LEU A 65 11.31 12.48 1.55
CA LEU A 65 10.48 11.34 1.15
C LEU A 65 11.18 10.48 0.09
N ILE A 66 11.74 11.10 -0.94
CA ILE A 66 12.55 10.43 -1.98
C ILE A 66 13.73 9.73 -1.32
N THR A 67 14.50 10.43 -0.50
CA THR A 67 15.64 9.86 0.23
C THR A 67 15.21 8.70 1.14
N ALA A 68 14.08 8.82 1.82
CA ALA A 68 13.54 7.76 2.68
C ALA A 68 13.14 6.51 1.87
N ILE A 69 12.57 6.67 0.68
CA ILE A 69 12.29 5.56 -0.24
C ILE A 69 13.61 4.94 -0.72
N LEU A 70 14.51 5.74 -1.33
CA LEU A 70 15.77 5.27 -1.91
C LEU A 70 16.68 4.56 -0.90
N SER A 71 16.72 5.02 0.36
CA SER A 71 17.51 4.40 1.43
C SER A 71 17.04 3.00 1.84
N ARG A 72 15.85 2.58 1.39
CA ARG A 72 15.25 1.29 1.73
C ARG A 72 15.31 0.28 0.58
N GLN A 73 15.92 0.65 -0.55
CA GLN A 73 16.09 -0.25 -1.68
C GLN A 73 16.94 -1.45 -1.28
N LEU A 74 16.47 -2.65 -1.61
CA LEU A 74 17.11 -3.90 -1.29
C LEU A 74 18.25 -4.20 -2.28
N ALA A 75 19.07 -5.20 -1.95
CA ALA A 75 20.26 -5.54 -2.75
C ALA A 75 19.94 -6.06 -4.16
N ASP A 76 18.73 -6.58 -4.38
CA ASP A 76 18.21 -7.01 -5.68
C ASP A 76 17.55 -5.86 -6.47
N GLY A 77 17.55 -4.64 -5.94
CA GLY A 77 16.94 -3.46 -6.54
C GLY A 77 15.48 -3.22 -6.17
N GLY A 78 14.81 -4.20 -5.55
CA GLY A 78 13.40 -4.09 -5.18
C GLY A 78 13.15 -3.40 -3.84
N PHE A 79 11.88 -3.39 -3.43
CA PHE A 79 11.44 -2.84 -2.16
C PHE A 79 10.51 -3.81 -1.42
N GLY A 80 10.74 -3.98 -0.12
CA GLY A 80 9.87 -4.70 0.82
C GLY A 80 9.18 -3.74 1.80
N LEU A 81 8.12 -4.21 2.48
CA LEU A 81 7.32 -3.35 3.38
C LEU A 81 8.18 -2.81 4.52
N ILE A 82 8.92 -3.73 5.14
CA ILE A 82 9.93 -3.46 6.15
C ILE A 82 11.30 -3.98 5.66
N LEU A 83 12.37 -3.54 6.31
CA LEU A 83 13.76 -3.80 5.88
C LEU A 83 14.15 -5.29 5.90
N THR A 84 13.36 -6.13 6.57
CA THR A 84 13.60 -7.57 6.69
C THR A 84 12.76 -8.39 5.72
N ASP A 85 11.88 -7.77 4.95
CA ASP A 85 11.08 -8.45 3.94
C ASP A 85 11.88 -8.53 2.64
N ASP A 86 11.63 -9.57 1.85
CA ASP A 86 12.11 -9.67 0.47
C ASP A 86 11.43 -8.61 -0.41
N ALA A 87 11.97 -8.39 -1.61
CA ALA A 87 11.36 -7.53 -2.60
C ALA A 87 9.94 -8.02 -2.95
N ASP A 88 9.02 -7.09 -3.03
CA ASP A 88 7.62 -7.33 -3.35
C ASP A 88 7.22 -6.53 -4.61
N VAL A 89 6.50 -7.17 -5.54
CA VAL A 89 6.13 -6.54 -6.81
C VAL A 89 5.27 -5.30 -6.58
N ASP A 90 4.31 -5.35 -5.66
CA ASP A 90 3.39 -4.25 -5.39
C ASP A 90 4.19 -3.06 -4.86
N LEU A 91 4.97 -3.26 -3.79
CA LEU A 91 5.72 -2.18 -3.17
C LEU A 91 6.83 -1.62 -4.06
N THR A 92 7.47 -2.47 -4.86
CA THR A 92 8.47 -2.03 -5.83
C THR A 92 7.82 -1.17 -6.91
N SER A 93 6.67 -1.59 -7.43
CA SER A 93 5.90 -0.84 -8.42
C SER A 93 5.30 0.46 -7.86
N MET A 94 4.84 0.44 -6.61
CA MET A 94 4.34 1.61 -5.90
C MET A 94 5.45 2.64 -5.67
N ALA A 95 6.66 2.19 -5.27
CA ALA A 95 7.82 3.05 -5.15
C ALA A 95 8.22 3.66 -6.49
N LEU A 96 8.28 2.84 -7.55
CA LEU A 96 8.49 3.33 -8.92
C LEU A 96 7.46 4.39 -9.29
N THR A 97 6.18 4.14 -9.05
CA THR A 97 5.09 5.09 -9.36
C THR A 97 5.27 6.41 -8.62
N ALA A 98 5.62 6.39 -7.33
CA ALA A 98 5.86 7.59 -6.54
C ALA A 98 7.10 8.38 -7.00
N LEU A 99 8.11 7.69 -7.52
CA LEU A 99 9.35 8.29 -7.99
C LEU A 99 9.28 8.79 -9.44
N ALA A 100 8.24 8.41 -10.19
CA ALA A 100 8.09 8.74 -11.62
C ALA A 100 8.18 10.24 -11.95
N PRO A 101 7.63 11.18 -11.15
CA PRO A 101 7.77 12.63 -11.41
C PRO A 101 9.23 13.11 -11.44
N TYR A 102 10.15 12.36 -10.83
CA TYR A 102 11.57 12.69 -10.73
C TYR A 102 12.44 11.93 -11.75
N SER A 103 11.82 11.15 -12.64
CA SER A 103 12.50 10.30 -13.64
C SER A 103 13.45 11.08 -14.57
N GLY A 104 13.15 12.34 -14.88
CA GLY A 104 13.98 13.21 -15.71
C GLY A 104 15.02 14.04 -14.95
N SER A 105 15.10 13.93 -13.62
CA SER A 105 16.04 14.70 -12.80
C SER A 105 17.45 14.09 -12.84
N GLU A 106 18.46 14.94 -13.01
CA GLU A 106 19.88 14.57 -12.83
C GLU A 106 20.34 14.64 -11.36
N GLU A 107 19.42 14.97 -10.44
CA GLU A 107 19.72 15.07 -9.03
C GLU A 107 20.17 13.72 -8.45
N ALA A 108 21.36 13.73 -7.85
CA ALA A 108 21.92 12.58 -7.16
C ALA A 108 21.67 12.71 -5.66
N TYR A 109 21.08 11.68 -5.07
CA TYR A 109 20.76 11.61 -3.65
C TYR A 109 21.86 10.83 -2.94
N THR A 110 22.51 11.44 -1.95
CA THR A 110 23.49 10.77 -1.08
C THR A 110 22.88 10.45 0.28
N TYR A 111 22.86 9.18 0.65
CA TYR A 111 22.21 8.71 1.87
C TYR A 111 22.89 7.47 2.44
N GLU A 112 22.65 7.17 3.72
CA GLU A 112 23.00 5.87 4.32
C GLU A 112 21.90 4.86 3.97
N SER A 113 22.26 3.74 3.37
CA SER A 113 21.34 2.64 3.12
C SER A 113 20.87 2.06 4.44
N GLN A 114 19.55 1.99 4.67
CA GLN A 114 18.98 1.33 5.84
C GLN A 114 19.11 -0.19 5.77
N VAL A 115 19.46 -0.74 4.60
CA VAL A 115 19.63 -2.18 4.38
C VAL A 115 21.06 -2.61 4.69
N THR A 116 22.05 -1.85 4.22
CA THR A 116 23.48 -2.23 4.34
C THR A 116 24.27 -1.37 5.33
N GLY A 117 23.78 -0.18 5.70
CA GLY A 117 24.51 0.82 6.49
C GLY A 117 25.58 1.57 5.68
N GLU A 118 25.69 1.33 4.37
CA GLU A 118 26.69 1.97 3.52
C GLU A 118 26.20 3.31 2.98
N THR A 119 27.13 4.24 2.75
CA THR A 119 26.82 5.49 2.03
C THR A 119 26.65 5.18 0.54
N VAL A 120 25.46 5.45 0.02
CA VAL A 120 25.08 5.28 -1.38
C VAL A 120 24.88 6.67 -2.00
N THR A 121 25.21 6.81 -3.28
CA THR A 121 24.84 7.99 -4.08
C THR A 121 24.24 7.52 -5.40
N LYS A 122 22.95 7.83 -5.63
CA LYS A 122 22.20 7.41 -6.82
C LYS A 122 21.23 8.49 -7.26
N THR A 123 20.97 8.54 -8.56
CA THR A 123 19.81 9.26 -9.11
C THR A 123 18.56 8.40 -8.98
N VAL A 124 17.39 9.03 -9.06
CA VAL A 124 16.11 8.32 -9.10
C VAL A 124 16.03 7.36 -10.30
N ALA A 125 16.54 7.77 -11.47
CA ALA A 125 16.55 6.93 -12.67
C ALA A 125 17.37 5.64 -12.50
N GLN A 126 18.53 5.71 -11.84
CA GLN A 126 19.35 4.52 -11.55
C GLN A 126 18.65 3.55 -10.59
N ALA A 127 18.06 4.08 -9.51
CA ALA A 127 17.30 3.24 -8.58
C ALA A 127 16.09 2.59 -9.27
N ALA A 128 15.43 3.32 -10.17
CA ALA A 128 14.29 2.81 -10.93
C ALA A 128 14.68 1.71 -11.92
N GLU A 129 15.82 1.83 -12.61
CA GLU A 129 16.32 0.78 -13.52
C GLU A 129 16.52 -0.55 -12.78
N GLU A 130 17.12 -0.50 -11.59
CA GLU A 130 17.31 -1.67 -10.73
C GLU A 130 15.97 -2.24 -10.24
N ALA A 131 15.02 -1.38 -9.83
CA ALA A 131 13.70 -1.80 -9.39
C ALA A 131 12.86 -2.42 -10.51
N PHE A 132 12.93 -1.88 -11.73
CA PHE A 132 12.30 -2.48 -12.90
C PHE A 132 12.94 -3.83 -13.25
N ALA A 133 14.26 -3.96 -13.14
CA ALA A 133 14.94 -5.24 -13.34
C ALA A 133 14.54 -6.29 -12.30
N CYS A 134 14.40 -5.89 -11.03
CA CYS A 134 13.86 -6.75 -9.97
C CYS A 134 12.46 -7.26 -10.33
N ASN A 135 11.52 -6.36 -10.65
CA ASN A 135 10.16 -6.75 -11.02
C ASN A 135 10.11 -7.60 -12.30
N ALA A 136 10.87 -7.27 -13.34
CA ALA A 136 10.89 -8.04 -14.57
C ALA A 136 11.33 -9.50 -14.34
N ALA A 137 12.22 -9.76 -13.38
CA ALA A 137 12.62 -11.11 -13.00
C ALA A 137 11.50 -11.92 -12.31
N LEU A 138 10.46 -11.25 -11.81
CA LEU A 138 9.29 -11.84 -11.15
C LEU A 138 8.12 -12.07 -12.11
N MET A 139 8.21 -11.63 -13.37
CA MET A 139 7.20 -11.88 -14.38
C MET A 139 7.17 -13.36 -14.80
N GLN A 140 5.98 -13.94 -14.81
CA GLN A 140 5.74 -15.34 -15.16
C GLN A 140 5.57 -15.54 -16.68
N LYS A 141 5.58 -16.81 -17.11
CA LYS A 141 5.53 -17.19 -18.53
C LYS A 141 4.21 -16.84 -19.23
N ASP A 142 3.14 -16.66 -18.47
CA ASP A 142 1.82 -16.21 -18.94
C ASP A 142 1.67 -14.69 -18.91
N GLY A 143 2.68 -13.97 -18.40
CA GLY A 143 2.72 -12.52 -18.27
C GLY A 143 2.15 -11.99 -16.96
N THR A 144 1.76 -12.87 -16.02
CA THR A 144 1.35 -12.47 -14.67
C THR A 144 2.56 -12.13 -13.80
N MET A 145 2.33 -11.39 -12.71
CA MET A 145 3.37 -11.09 -11.71
C MET A 145 3.17 -11.93 -10.45
N ILE A 146 4.26 -12.48 -9.92
CA ILE A 146 4.23 -13.27 -8.69
C ILE A 146 4.59 -12.42 -7.46
N THR A 147 3.84 -12.60 -6.39
CA THR A 147 4.21 -12.16 -5.03
C THR A 147 3.93 -13.29 -4.04
N ARG A 148 4.84 -13.50 -3.08
CA ARG A 148 4.67 -14.48 -1.97
C ARG A 148 4.11 -15.83 -2.44
N ASP A 149 4.69 -16.37 -3.52
CA ASP A 149 4.37 -17.65 -4.16
C ASP A 149 3.06 -17.74 -4.97
N ALA A 150 2.31 -16.65 -5.15
CA ALA A 150 1.08 -16.64 -5.94
C ALA A 150 1.10 -15.56 -7.02
N SER A 151 0.55 -15.90 -8.20
CA SER A 151 0.35 -14.91 -9.25
C SER A 151 -0.94 -14.15 -9.00
N THR A 152 -0.88 -12.81 -8.96
CA THR A 152 -2.04 -11.98 -8.59
C THR A 152 -2.36 -10.90 -9.64
N SER A 153 -3.64 -10.56 -9.71
CA SER A 153 -4.13 -9.48 -10.57
C SER A 153 -3.60 -8.12 -10.12
N GLU A 154 -3.47 -7.93 -8.81
CA GLU A 154 -3.01 -6.71 -8.14
C GLU A 154 -1.54 -6.44 -8.46
N SER A 155 -0.66 -7.43 -8.31
CA SER A 155 0.76 -7.29 -8.66
C SER A 155 0.97 -7.04 -10.14
N THR A 156 0.18 -7.72 -10.98
CA THR A 156 0.20 -7.47 -12.43
C THR A 156 -0.25 -6.04 -12.76
N SER A 157 -1.29 -5.56 -12.08
CA SER A 157 -1.83 -4.19 -12.21
C SER A 157 -0.83 -3.12 -11.77
N TRP A 158 -0.15 -3.34 -10.64
CA TRP A 158 0.87 -2.40 -10.14
C TRP A 158 2.08 -2.33 -11.07
N ALA A 159 2.54 -3.46 -11.61
CA ALA A 159 3.63 -3.45 -12.59
C ALA A 159 3.23 -2.65 -13.86
N MET A 160 2.00 -2.79 -14.35
CA MET A 160 1.47 -1.99 -15.45
C MET A 160 1.42 -0.50 -15.10
N MET A 161 0.98 -0.16 -13.88
CA MET A 161 0.94 1.23 -13.42
C MET A 161 2.35 1.84 -13.37
N ALA A 162 3.33 1.12 -12.83
CA ALA A 162 4.71 1.58 -12.75
C ALA A 162 5.29 1.87 -14.13
N LEU A 163 5.10 0.97 -15.10
CA LEU A 163 5.51 1.22 -16.48
C LEU A 163 4.83 2.46 -17.06
N ALA A 164 3.51 2.56 -16.92
CA ALA A 164 2.76 3.70 -17.45
C ALA A 164 3.19 5.04 -16.84
N ALA A 165 3.43 5.09 -15.53
CA ALA A 165 3.92 6.27 -14.84
C ALA A 165 5.31 6.72 -15.37
N TRP A 166 6.12 5.78 -15.84
CA TRP A 166 7.45 6.03 -16.41
C TRP A 166 7.45 6.21 -17.93
N GLY A 167 6.28 6.36 -18.56
CA GLY A 167 6.20 6.56 -20.01
C GLY A 167 6.45 5.28 -20.83
N ARG A 168 6.44 4.11 -20.20
CA ARG A 168 6.72 2.81 -20.81
C ARG A 168 5.41 2.08 -21.08
N ASP A 169 5.19 1.64 -22.32
CA ASP A 169 3.96 0.96 -22.73
C ASP A 169 3.97 -0.52 -22.32
N PRO A 170 3.09 -0.99 -21.41
CA PRO A 170 3.08 -2.38 -20.95
C PRO A 170 2.78 -3.40 -22.06
N GLY A 171 2.25 -2.96 -23.21
CA GLY A 171 2.00 -3.82 -24.36
C GLY A 171 3.20 -4.00 -25.29
N THR A 172 4.26 -3.19 -25.13
CA THR A 172 5.44 -3.23 -26.02
C THR A 172 6.77 -3.16 -25.28
N ASP A 173 6.77 -3.00 -23.96
CA ASP A 173 8.00 -2.95 -23.17
C ASP A 173 8.76 -4.27 -23.24
N GLU A 174 9.99 -4.26 -23.75
CA GLU A 174 10.76 -5.49 -23.98
C GLU A 174 11.23 -6.15 -22.68
N GLN A 175 11.36 -5.39 -21.59
CA GLN A 175 11.77 -5.92 -20.29
C GLN A 175 10.62 -6.71 -19.62
N PHE A 176 9.37 -6.33 -19.93
CA PHE A 176 8.15 -6.96 -19.44
C PHE A 176 7.43 -7.75 -20.55
N GLN A 177 8.21 -8.60 -21.23
CA GLN A 177 7.71 -9.57 -22.20
C GLN A 177 8.38 -10.93 -21.98
N VAL A 178 7.56 -11.96 -21.70
CA VAL A 178 8.03 -13.34 -21.53
C VAL A 178 7.22 -14.25 -22.45
N ASN A 179 7.87 -15.06 -23.29
CA ASN A 179 7.20 -15.94 -24.27
C ASN A 179 6.18 -15.23 -25.20
N GLY A 180 6.43 -13.96 -25.52
CA GLY A 180 5.51 -13.14 -26.32
C GLY A 180 4.22 -12.76 -25.57
N LYS A 181 4.17 -12.95 -24.25
CA LYS A 181 3.12 -12.47 -23.36
C LYS A 181 3.54 -11.18 -22.69
N THR A 182 2.62 -10.24 -22.64
CA THR A 182 2.76 -8.94 -21.97
C THR A 182 2.04 -8.94 -20.62
N LEU A 183 2.23 -7.90 -19.82
CA LEU A 183 1.44 -7.70 -18.60
C LEU A 183 -0.07 -7.56 -18.90
N LEU A 184 -0.43 -6.99 -20.07
CA LEU A 184 -1.82 -6.91 -20.52
C LEU A 184 -2.42 -8.29 -20.83
N ASP A 185 -1.60 -9.24 -21.29
CA ASP A 185 -2.04 -10.63 -21.45
C ASP A 185 -2.17 -11.32 -20.10
N GLY A 186 -1.21 -11.10 -19.19
CA GLY A 186 -1.27 -11.62 -17.83
C GLY A 186 -2.51 -11.16 -17.06
N LEU A 187 -2.85 -9.87 -17.14
CA LEU A 187 -4.04 -9.34 -16.46
C LEU A 187 -5.34 -10.00 -16.93
N LYS A 188 -5.42 -10.39 -18.22
CA LYS A 188 -6.60 -11.09 -18.77
C LYS A 188 -6.80 -12.48 -18.20
N GLU A 189 -5.75 -13.16 -17.73
CA GLU A 189 -5.87 -14.49 -17.10
C GLU A 189 -6.70 -14.45 -15.80
N PHE A 190 -6.83 -13.27 -15.19
CA PHE A 190 -7.64 -13.01 -13.99
C PHE A 190 -9.08 -12.58 -14.30
N GLN A 191 -9.44 -12.36 -15.57
CA GLN A 191 -10.78 -11.93 -15.94
C GLN A 191 -11.79 -13.08 -15.88
N LEU A 192 -12.91 -12.87 -15.18
CA LEU A 192 -14.06 -13.76 -15.12
C LEU A 192 -15.00 -13.54 -16.32
N GLU A 193 -15.91 -14.48 -16.57
CA GLU A 193 -16.86 -14.40 -17.69
C GLU A 193 -17.76 -13.16 -17.65
N ASP A 194 -18.07 -12.64 -16.47
CA ASP A 194 -18.88 -11.44 -16.25
C ASP A 194 -18.07 -10.12 -16.35
N GLY A 195 -16.76 -10.22 -16.58
CA GLY A 195 -15.83 -9.08 -16.63
C GLY A 195 -15.22 -8.71 -15.28
N GLY A 196 -15.61 -9.37 -14.19
CA GLY A 196 -14.96 -9.22 -12.88
C GLY A 196 -13.49 -9.68 -12.91
N ILE A 197 -12.71 -9.22 -11.95
CA ILE A 197 -11.29 -9.57 -11.81
C ILE A 197 -11.11 -10.36 -10.53
N ARG A 198 -10.63 -11.60 -10.64
CA ARG A 198 -10.28 -12.43 -9.48
C ARG A 198 -8.89 -12.07 -8.96
N HIS A 199 -8.68 -12.27 -7.67
CA HIS A 199 -7.40 -12.00 -7.02
C HIS A 199 -6.25 -12.84 -7.59
N SER A 200 -6.42 -14.17 -7.61
CA SER A 200 -5.35 -15.12 -7.91
C SER A 200 -5.83 -16.24 -8.85
N LEU A 201 -4.89 -16.82 -9.61
CA LEU A 201 -5.13 -18.04 -10.40
C LEU A 201 -5.12 -19.31 -9.53
N ASP A 202 -4.42 -19.26 -8.40
CA ASP A 202 -4.12 -20.40 -7.53
C ASP A 202 -5.19 -20.65 -6.45
N ASP A 203 -6.09 -19.68 -6.23
CA ASP A 203 -7.19 -19.79 -5.27
C ASP A 203 -8.39 -20.55 -5.88
N ALA A 204 -8.42 -21.86 -5.66
CA ALA A 204 -9.52 -22.73 -6.11
C ALA A 204 -10.87 -22.47 -5.40
N ASP A 205 -10.84 -21.89 -4.20
CA ASP A 205 -12.01 -21.77 -3.30
C ASP A 205 -12.44 -20.31 -3.02
N GLY A 206 -11.84 -19.32 -3.68
CA GLY A 206 -12.07 -17.87 -3.48
C GLY A 206 -12.70 -17.17 -4.68
N MET A 207 -13.74 -17.77 -5.25
CA MET A 207 -14.48 -17.30 -6.43
C MET A 207 -15.43 -16.13 -6.12
N ASP A 208 -14.90 -15.00 -5.70
CA ASP A 208 -15.61 -13.73 -5.87
C ASP A 208 -14.57 -12.71 -6.33
N GLY A 209 -14.83 -12.00 -7.42
CA GLY A 209 -14.04 -10.83 -7.77
C GLY A 209 -13.94 -9.93 -6.53
N GLY A 210 -12.74 -9.73 -6.01
CA GLY A 210 -12.54 -8.90 -4.84
C GLY A 210 -12.72 -7.44 -5.25
N ASN A 211 -13.42 -6.63 -4.43
CA ASN A 211 -13.52 -5.18 -4.66
C ASN A 211 -12.13 -4.58 -4.95
N MET A 212 -11.09 -4.97 -4.20
CA MET A 212 -9.73 -4.48 -4.42
C MET A 212 -9.14 -4.93 -5.75
N ALA A 213 -9.14 -6.24 -6.09
CA ALA A 213 -8.64 -6.75 -7.37
C ALA A 213 -9.25 -5.99 -8.56
N GLY A 214 -10.57 -5.81 -8.55
CA GLY A 214 -11.30 -5.02 -9.54
C GLY A 214 -10.87 -3.55 -9.58
N TYR A 215 -10.75 -2.89 -8.42
CA TYR A 215 -10.28 -1.49 -8.38
C TYR A 215 -8.86 -1.34 -8.90
N GLN A 216 -7.95 -2.25 -8.57
CA GLN A 216 -6.55 -2.16 -9.01
C GLN A 216 -6.38 -2.42 -10.50
N ALA A 217 -7.11 -3.39 -11.04
CA ALA A 217 -7.18 -3.60 -12.47
C ALA A 217 -7.77 -2.38 -13.19
N ALA A 218 -8.84 -1.78 -12.65
CA ALA A 218 -9.48 -0.63 -13.26
C ALA A 218 -8.53 0.59 -13.34
N TYR A 219 -7.87 0.96 -12.24
CA TYR A 219 -6.98 2.11 -12.27
C TYR A 219 -5.66 1.84 -13.03
N SER A 220 -5.21 0.59 -13.15
CA SER A 220 -4.01 0.26 -13.93
C SER A 220 -4.30 0.33 -15.42
N LEU A 221 -5.48 -0.13 -15.85
CA LEU A 221 -5.96 0.05 -17.21
C LEU A 221 -6.15 1.54 -17.55
N GLU A 222 -6.66 2.34 -16.61
CA GLU A 222 -6.72 3.80 -16.76
C GLU A 222 -5.32 4.42 -16.90
N ALA A 223 -4.32 3.96 -16.12
CA ALA A 223 -2.94 4.43 -16.27
C ALA A 223 -2.38 4.14 -17.68
N VAL A 224 -2.65 2.93 -18.22
CA VAL A 224 -2.25 2.57 -19.59
C VAL A 224 -3.00 3.39 -20.63
N TYR A 225 -4.29 3.64 -20.43
CA TYR A 225 -5.08 4.50 -21.31
C TYR A 225 -4.52 5.93 -21.33
N ARG A 226 -4.29 6.53 -20.15
CA ARG A 226 -3.72 7.87 -19.99
C ARG A 226 -2.36 7.99 -20.68
N LEU A 227 -1.48 7.00 -20.51
CA LEU A 227 -0.21 6.93 -21.23
C LEU A 227 -0.43 7.01 -22.75
N LYS A 228 -1.29 6.15 -23.30
CA LYS A 228 -1.54 6.10 -24.76
C LYS A 228 -2.22 7.38 -25.28
N ALA A 229 -2.99 8.06 -24.43
CA ALA A 229 -3.63 9.32 -24.73
C ALA A 229 -2.71 10.54 -24.53
N GLY A 230 -1.50 10.36 -23.99
CA GLY A 230 -0.58 11.45 -23.67
C GLY A 230 -1.06 12.34 -22.51
N GLN A 231 -1.86 11.77 -21.60
CA GLN A 231 -2.37 12.43 -20.39
C GLN A 231 -1.41 12.23 -19.20
N CYS A 232 -1.59 13.02 -18.14
CA CYS A 232 -0.85 12.84 -16.90
C CYS A 232 -1.15 11.48 -16.24
N GLY A 233 -0.26 11.02 -15.36
CA GLY A 233 -0.40 9.75 -14.65
C GLY A 233 -1.65 9.71 -13.77
N VAL A 234 -2.09 8.50 -13.38
CA VAL A 234 -3.37 8.31 -12.66
C VAL A 234 -3.45 9.02 -11.30
N PHE A 235 -2.31 9.23 -10.64
CA PHE A 235 -2.24 9.96 -9.37
C PHE A 235 -1.87 11.42 -9.52
N ASP A 236 -1.54 11.89 -10.73
CA ASP A 236 -1.38 13.30 -11.04
C ASP A 236 -2.77 13.86 -11.36
N LEU A 237 -3.35 14.56 -10.39
CA LEU A 237 -4.67 15.18 -10.46
C LEU A 237 -4.58 16.63 -10.96
N SER A 238 -3.46 17.06 -11.54
CA SER A 238 -3.34 18.43 -12.09
C SER A 238 -4.28 18.69 -13.29
N ASP A 239 -4.81 17.63 -13.89
CA ASP A 239 -5.84 17.69 -14.94
C ASP A 239 -7.28 17.57 -14.41
N ALA A 240 -7.46 17.45 -13.09
CA ALA A 240 -8.78 17.37 -12.48
C ALA A 240 -9.53 18.70 -12.65
N PRO A 241 -10.86 18.68 -12.91
CA PRO A 241 -11.65 19.89 -13.01
C PRO A 241 -11.70 20.61 -11.66
N ASP A 242 -11.62 21.93 -11.69
CA ASP A 242 -11.93 22.75 -10.52
C ASP A 242 -13.39 22.52 -10.11
N VAL A 243 -13.62 22.23 -8.83
CA VAL A 243 -14.96 22.14 -8.24
C VAL A 243 -15.16 23.37 -7.37
N THR A 244 -16.25 24.10 -7.62
CA THR A 244 -16.58 25.31 -6.88
C THR A 244 -17.13 24.98 -5.48
N ASP A 245 -16.96 25.90 -4.52
CA ASP A 245 -17.56 25.77 -3.18
C ASP A 245 -19.09 25.58 -3.25
N GLU A 246 -19.74 26.18 -4.24
CA GLU A 246 -21.17 26.05 -4.53
C GLU A 246 -21.53 24.62 -4.97
N GLU A 247 -20.73 24.01 -5.84
CA GLU A 247 -20.91 22.61 -6.26
C GLU A 247 -20.66 21.64 -5.10
N ILE A 248 -19.65 21.91 -4.26
CA ILE A 248 -19.37 21.11 -3.06
C ILE A 248 -20.55 21.19 -2.09
N GLN A 249 -21.06 22.40 -1.83
CA GLN A 249 -22.20 22.60 -0.94
C GLN A 249 -23.46 21.93 -1.49
N ALA A 250 -23.77 22.13 -2.77
CA ALA A 250 -24.94 21.52 -3.42
C ALA A 250 -24.87 19.98 -3.40
N ALA A 251 -23.69 19.40 -3.61
CA ALA A 251 -23.48 17.97 -3.48
C ALA A 251 -23.69 17.51 -2.03
N GLY A 252 -23.17 18.25 -1.05
CA GLY A 252 -23.37 17.96 0.38
C GLY A 252 -24.84 18.01 0.80
N GLU A 253 -25.60 18.99 0.31
CA GLU A 253 -27.05 19.11 0.55
C GLU A 253 -27.86 17.99 -0.12
N ALA A 254 -27.35 17.43 -1.22
CA ALA A 254 -27.97 16.31 -1.94
C ALA A 254 -27.63 14.94 -1.34
N LEU A 255 -26.62 14.85 -0.46
CA LEU A 255 -26.29 13.61 0.22
C LEU A 255 -27.41 13.24 1.22
N PRO A 256 -27.82 11.96 1.29
CA PRO A 256 -28.78 11.54 2.30
C PRO A 256 -28.21 11.76 3.70
N GLU A 257 -29.07 12.15 4.66
CA GLU A 257 -28.68 12.13 6.07
C GLU A 257 -28.21 10.72 6.45
N LEU A 258 -27.00 10.61 6.99
CA LEU A 258 -26.49 9.36 7.54
C LEU A 258 -27.26 9.06 8.83
N THR A 259 -28.36 8.31 8.72
CA THR A 259 -29.05 7.75 9.88
C THR A 259 -28.24 6.57 10.43
N GLU A 260 -28.06 6.49 11.75
CA GLU A 260 -27.32 5.39 12.43
C GLU A 260 -27.96 4.00 12.28
N ASP A 261 -29.08 3.86 11.55
CA ASP A 261 -29.79 2.61 11.41
C ASP A 261 -29.32 1.81 10.18
N GLY A 262 -28.55 0.74 10.41
CA GLY A 262 -28.12 -0.15 9.33
C GLY A 262 -27.44 -1.46 9.70
N GLU A 263 -27.57 -1.98 10.93
CA GLU A 263 -27.39 -3.41 11.17
C GLU A 263 -28.75 -4.09 10.92
N ALA A 264 -28.76 -5.01 9.94
CA ALA A 264 -29.89 -5.82 9.45
C ALA A 264 -30.81 -5.21 8.37
N ALA A 265 -30.45 -5.42 7.10
CA ALA A 265 -31.43 -5.56 6.01
C ALA A 265 -31.36 -7.00 5.46
N SER A 266 -32.10 -7.90 6.10
CA SER A 266 -32.56 -9.15 5.50
C SER A 266 -33.78 -8.85 4.62
N GLY A 267 -33.78 -9.32 3.37
CA GLY A 267 -35.00 -9.53 2.58
C GLY A 267 -35.27 -8.51 1.48
N ASP A 268 -35.08 -8.99 0.25
CA ASP A 268 -35.72 -8.63 -1.01
C ASP A 268 -35.94 -7.14 -1.37
N GLY A 269 -35.06 -6.67 -2.26
CA GLY A 269 -35.32 -5.55 -3.17
C GLY A 269 -34.50 -4.30 -2.88
N PHE A 270 -33.24 -4.24 -3.34
CA PHE A 270 -32.42 -3.03 -3.25
C PHE A 270 -31.62 -2.76 -4.54
N SER A 271 -31.71 -1.52 -5.03
CA SER A 271 -31.03 -1.00 -6.22
C SER A 271 -29.55 -0.69 -5.92
N PRO A 272 -28.58 -1.11 -6.76
CA PRO A 272 -27.17 -1.23 -6.38
C PRO A 272 -26.35 0.08 -6.42
N VAL A 273 -26.95 1.24 -6.66
CA VAL A 273 -26.17 2.46 -7.01
C VAL A 273 -25.67 3.28 -5.81
N LEU A 274 -26.15 3.05 -4.59
CA LEU A 274 -25.93 3.99 -3.47
C LEU A 274 -25.02 3.53 -2.33
N ILE A 275 -24.43 2.33 -2.39
CA ILE A 275 -23.50 1.86 -1.34
C ILE A 275 -22.16 1.42 -1.96
N ALA A 276 -21.48 2.32 -2.64
CA ALA A 276 -20.10 2.06 -3.11
C ALA A 276 -19.08 3.10 -2.60
N GLY A 277 -19.51 4.29 -2.16
CA GLY A 277 -18.58 5.39 -1.85
C GLY A 277 -17.99 5.42 -0.43
N CYS A 278 -18.74 5.02 0.60
CA CYS A 278 -18.37 5.35 1.99
C CYS A 278 -17.85 4.17 2.84
N ALA A 279 -17.99 2.93 2.38
CA ALA A 279 -17.60 1.76 3.19
C ALA A 279 -16.12 1.35 3.03
N ALA A 280 -15.46 1.68 1.91
CA ALA A 280 -14.13 1.16 1.61
C ALA A 280 -13.04 1.62 2.58
N GLY A 281 -13.04 2.89 3.01
CA GLY A 281 -12.01 3.41 3.93
C GLY A 281 -12.13 2.91 5.37
N ALA A 282 -13.36 2.77 5.88
CA ALA A 282 -13.60 2.32 7.25
C ALA A 282 -13.41 0.80 7.41
N VAL A 283 -13.76 0.02 6.38
CA VAL A 283 -13.63 -1.45 6.40
C VAL A 283 -12.15 -1.88 6.33
N VAL A 284 -11.31 -1.17 5.57
CA VAL A 284 -9.86 -1.45 5.50
C VAL A 284 -9.16 -1.17 6.85
N LEU A 285 -9.50 -0.08 7.53
CA LEU A 285 -8.96 0.23 8.86
C LEU A 285 -9.45 -0.78 9.92
N ALA A 286 -10.72 -1.17 9.89
CA ALA A 286 -11.26 -2.16 10.82
C ALA A 286 -10.66 -3.55 10.61
N ALA A 287 -10.47 -3.99 9.36
CA ALA A 287 -9.85 -5.27 9.03
C ALA A 287 -8.37 -5.33 9.42
N ALA A 288 -7.61 -4.24 9.20
CA ALA A 288 -6.21 -4.15 9.60
C ALA A 288 -6.03 -4.18 11.13
N VAL A 289 -6.90 -3.50 11.88
CA VAL A 289 -6.90 -3.52 13.34
C VAL A 289 -7.28 -4.91 13.86
N PHE A 290 -8.29 -5.55 13.27
CA PHE A 290 -8.71 -6.89 13.66
C PHE A 290 -7.61 -7.94 13.41
N LEU A 291 -6.96 -7.90 12.23
CA LEU A 291 -5.85 -8.78 11.89
C LEU A 291 -4.65 -8.59 12.82
N ALA A 292 -4.32 -7.34 13.16
CA ALA A 292 -3.27 -7.02 14.11
C ALA A 292 -3.56 -7.57 15.52
N LEU A 293 -4.82 -7.53 15.98
CA LEU A 293 -5.24 -8.09 17.27
C LEU A 293 -5.16 -9.62 17.28
N VAL A 294 -5.63 -10.29 16.22
CA VAL A 294 -5.56 -11.76 16.08
C VAL A 294 -4.11 -12.25 16.05
N LEU A 295 -3.22 -11.54 15.34
CA LEU A 295 -1.79 -11.88 15.30
C LEU A 295 -1.11 -11.67 16.67
N ARG A 296 -1.55 -10.67 17.45
CA ARG A 296 -1.05 -10.41 18.81
C ARG A 296 -1.48 -11.50 19.80
N GLU A 297 -2.70 -12.01 19.67
CA GLU A 297 -3.18 -13.15 20.47
C GLU A 297 -2.48 -14.46 20.12
N LYS A 298 -2.25 -14.72 18.82
CA LYS A 298 -1.48 -15.89 18.37
C LYS A 298 -0.05 -15.86 18.90
N LYS A 299 0.63 -14.70 18.87
CA LYS A 299 1.96 -14.53 19.48
C LYS A 299 1.94 -14.76 20.99
N LYS A 300 0.97 -14.18 21.73
CA LYS A 300 0.81 -14.43 23.17
C LYS A 300 0.61 -15.92 23.50
N LYS A 301 -0.21 -16.63 22.73
CA LYS A 301 -0.45 -18.08 22.93
C LYS A 301 0.79 -18.92 22.64
N LYS A 302 1.57 -18.57 21.60
CA LYS A 302 2.83 -19.24 21.24
C LYS A 302 3.92 -19.04 22.30
N THR A 303 4.06 -17.82 22.82
CA THR A 303 5.03 -17.51 23.88
C THR A 303 4.67 -18.20 25.21
N VAL A 304 3.38 -18.34 25.53
CA VAL A 304 2.90 -19.04 26.73
C VAL A 304 3.03 -20.57 26.60
N SER A 305 2.91 -21.14 25.40
CA SER A 305 3.15 -22.58 25.21
C SER A 305 4.63 -22.95 25.22
N GLU A 306 5.53 -22.04 24.81
CA GLU A 306 6.98 -22.28 24.82
C GLU A 306 7.62 -22.10 26.21
N THR A 307 6.94 -21.47 27.18
CA THR A 307 7.46 -21.29 28.56
C THR A 307 7.02 -22.36 29.56
N LYS A 308 6.25 -23.37 29.15
CA LYS A 308 5.99 -24.55 29.99
C LYS A 308 7.00 -25.66 29.68
N GLU A 309 8.06 -25.74 30.48
CA GLU A 309 8.91 -26.94 30.56
C GLU A 309 8.05 -28.18 30.92
N PRO A 310 8.36 -29.37 30.36
CA PRO A 310 7.67 -30.58 30.72
C PRO A 310 8.08 -31.04 32.13
N GLU A 311 7.10 -31.26 33.00
CA GLU A 311 7.31 -31.92 34.30
C GLU A 311 7.94 -33.29 34.08
N LYS A 312 9.11 -33.52 34.72
CA LYS A 312 9.75 -34.83 34.78
C LYS A 312 8.89 -35.81 35.57
N PRO A 313 8.80 -37.10 35.17
CA PRO A 313 8.23 -38.14 36.01
C PRO A 313 9.19 -38.44 37.17
N TYR A 314 8.63 -38.57 38.37
CA TYR A 314 9.32 -39.14 39.52
C TYR A 314 9.39 -40.67 39.33
N ASP A 315 10.60 -41.21 39.22
CA ASP A 315 10.88 -42.62 39.53
C ASP A 315 11.62 -42.63 40.88
N ASP A 316 10.90 -43.02 41.92
CA ASP A 316 11.49 -43.67 43.10
C ASP A 316 11.61 -45.15 42.73
N ASP A 317 12.84 -45.69 42.74
CA ASP A 317 13.15 -47.01 43.27
C ASP A 317 14.67 -47.23 43.14
N ASP A 318 15.29 -47.18 44.32
CA ASP A 318 16.42 -47.93 44.86
C ASP A 318 17.31 -48.81 43.94
N GLU A 319 18.59 -48.80 44.34
CA GLU A 319 19.59 -49.90 44.36
C GLU A 319 20.88 -49.60 43.59
N ASP A 320 21.87 -49.17 44.37
CA ASP A 320 23.20 -49.77 44.55
C ASP A 320 24.14 -50.06 43.35
N ASP A 321 25.41 -49.80 43.66
CA ASP A 321 26.63 -50.47 43.19
C ASP A 321 27.39 -49.96 41.94
N ASP A 322 28.48 -49.25 42.28
CA ASP A 322 29.88 -49.65 42.06
C ASP A 322 30.61 -49.24 40.74
N TRP A 323 31.72 -48.52 40.98
CA TRP A 323 32.87 -48.13 40.11
C TRP A 323 32.76 -46.91 39.17
#